data_AF-A0A1B8FBZ1-F1
#
_entry.id   AF-A0A1B8FBZ1-F1
#
_cell.length_a   1.000
_cell.length_b   1.000
_cell.length_c   1.000
_cell.angle_alpha   90.00
_cell.angle_beta   90.00
_cell.angle_gamma   90.00
#
_symmetry.space_group_name_H-M   'P 1'
#
loop_
_entity.id
_entity.type
_entity.pdbx_description
1 polymer ?
#
loop_
_entity_poly.entity_id
_entity_poly.type
_entity_poly.pdbx_seq_one_letter_code
_entity_poly.pdbx_strand_id
1 'polypeptide(L)'
;MSRGCMLCRSALRRGMGVNAGSTLLEAFNGNLCRCTGYRPILEAAPVADAAWRKKEVADAARASPLIMTSLLSASRRLALTKYEFKLLTFTKIIRGSSGTQIEIKFKAMQYSASAFVRDIPELRKFEFHNDHLEIGGNITLTDLEAIALKAVKHYGLEKG
;
A
#
# COMPACT_ATOMS: atom_id res chain seq x y z
N MET A 1 11.61 -11.84 17.12
CA MET A 1 10.45 -11.13 16.52
C MET A 1 9.73 -12.08 15.58
N SER A 2 8.39 -12.01 15.51
CA SER A 2 7.64 -12.75 14.48
C SER A 2 8.06 -12.28 13.08
N ARG A 3 7.95 -13.15 12.07
CA ARG A 3 8.30 -12.81 10.68
C ARG A 3 7.51 -11.58 10.17
N GLY A 4 6.24 -11.45 10.58
CA GLY A 4 5.40 -10.29 10.25
C GLY A 4 5.94 -8.96 10.77
N CYS A 5 6.27 -8.87 12.06
CA CYS A 5 6.88 -7.66 12.64
C CYS A 5 8.23 -7.32 11.97
N MET A 6 9.04 -8.32 11.63
CA MET A 6 10.31 -8.06 10.92
C MET A 6 10.08 -7.47 9.53
N LEU A 7 9.10 -8.00 8.79
CA LEU A 7 8.74 -7.53 7.45
C LEU A 7 8.17 -6.10 7.48
N CYS A 8 7.20 -5.82 8.35
CA CYS A 8 6.60 -4.50 8.47
C CYS A 8 7.63 -3.44 8.87
N ARG A 9 8.54 -3.77 9.80
CA ARG A 9 9.63 -2.86 10.16
C ARG A 9 10.60 -2.63 9.00
N SER A 10 10.88 -3.65 8.20
CA SER A 10 11.70 -3.49 6.99
C SER A 10 11.01 -2.63 5.93
N ALA A 11 9.69 -2.72 5.80
CA ALA A 11 8.93 -1.87 4.88
C ALA A 11 8.92 -0.41 5.36
N LEU A 12 8.68 -0.17 6.66
CA LEU A 12 8.75 1.15 7.29
C LEU A 12 10.11 1.81 7.07
N ARG A 13 11.21 1.09 7.31
CA ARG A 13 12.58 1.59 7.05
C ARG A 13 12.81 2.02 5.60
N ARG A 14 12.17 1.34 4.63
CA ARG A 14 12.27 1.64 3.20
C ARG A 14 11.24 2.66 2.73
N GLY A 15 10.42 3.23 3.62
CA GLY A 15 9.34 4.15 3.27
C GLY A 15 8.23 3.50 2.42
N MET A 16 8.07 2.18 2.49
CA MET A 16 7.09 1.46 1.67
C MET A 16 5.75 1.32 2.40
N GLY A 17 4.67 1.70 1.73
CA GLY A 17 3.30 1.34 2.12
C GLY A 17 2.79 1.98 3.41
N VAL A 18 3.42 3.06 3.85
CA VAL A 18 3.05 3.85 5.04
C VAL A 18 3.24 5.34 4.75
N ASN A 19 2.46 6.18 5.41
CA ASN A 19 2.58 7.63 5.27
C ASN A 19 3.92 8.12 5.84
N ALA A 20 4.47 9.19 5.24
CA ALA A 20 5.67 9.84 5.75
C ALA A 20 5.43 10.32 7.20
N GLY A 21 6.27 9.88 8.13
CA GLY A 21 6.13 10.16 9.56
C GLY A 21 5.36 9.11 10.37
N SER A 22 4.96 8.00 9.75
CA SER A 22 4.33 6.88 10.45
C SER A 22 5.19 6.29 11.56
N THR A 23 4.54 5.92 12.67
CA THR A 23 5.22 5.36 13.84
C THR A 23 5.47 3.87 13.70
N LEU A 24 6.41 3.33 14.49
CA LEU A 24 6.64 1.88 14.57
C LEU A 24 5.38 1.12 15.01
N LEU A 25 4.56 1.75 15.87
CA LEU A 25 3.32 1.16 16.35
C LEU A 25 2.29 1.03 15.21
N GLU A 26 2.13 2.09 14.40
CA GLU A 26 1.26 2.05 13.22
C GLU A 26 1.66 0.96 12.24
N ALA A 27 2.96 0.79 12.00
CA ALA A 27 3.48 -0.29 11.17
C ALA A 27 3.16 -1.69 11.73
N PHE A 28 2.87 -1.81 13.03
CA PHE A 28 2.50 -3.06 13.68
C PHE A 28 1.01 -3.26 13.90
N ASN A 29 0.14 -2.31 13.55
CA ASN A 29 -1.31 -2.43 13.73
C ASN A 29 -1.91 -3.66 13.02
N GLY A 30 -1.27 -4.16 11.96
CA GLY A 30 -1.67 -5.39 11.26
C GLY A 30 -1.04 -6.69 11.77
N ASN A 31 -0.20 -6.65 12.79
CA ASN A 31 0.50 -7.83 13.33
C ASN A 31 -0.02 -8.17 14.71
N LEU A 32 -0.34 -9.45 14.95
CA LEU A 32 -0.72 -9.96 16.25
C LEU A 32 0.46 -10.67 16.93
N CYS A 33 0.71 -10.33 18.20
CA CYS A 33 1.66 -11.07 19.04
C CYS A 33 1.02 -11.38 20.41
N ARG A 34 0.76 -12.66 20.66
CA ARG A 34 0.15 -13.09 21.94
C ARG A 34 1.17 -13.27 23.06
N CYS A 35 2.45 -13.54 22.74
CA CYS A 35 3.43 -13.96 23.75
C CYS A 35 4.17 -12.80 24.43
N THR A 36 4.50 -11.73 23.71
CA THR A 36 5.47 -10.72 24.19
C THR A 36 4.85 -9.43 24.70
N GLY A 37 3.55 -9.21 24.46
CA GLY A 37 2.89 -7.95 24.84
C GLY A 37 3.45 -6.69 24.15
N TYR A 38 4.14 -6.83 23.01
CA TYR A 38 4.76 -5.77 22.17
C TYR A 38 5.87 -4.94 22.78
N ARG A 39 5.84 -4.64 24.09
CA ARG A 39 6.87 -3.82 24.77
C ARG A 39 8.32 -4.20 24.40
N PRO A 40 8.77 -5.46 24.55
CA PRO A 40 10.14 -5.83 24.19
C PRO A 40 10.42 -5.73 22.68
N ILE A 41 9.41 -5.82 21.81
CA ILE A 41 9.58 -5.65 20.35
C ILE A 41 9.82 -4.18 20.01
N LEU A 42 9.06 -3.28 20.65
CA LEU A 42 9.16 -1.83 20.44
C LEU A 42 10.48 -1.30 21.00
N GLU A 43 10.89 -1.74 22.19
CA GLU A 43 12.15 -1.34 22.82
C GLU A 43 13.39 -1.82 22.06
N ALA A 44 13.34 -3.02 21.45
CA ALA A 44 14.46 -3.55 20.68
C ALA A 44 14.62 -2.92 19.28
N ALA A 45 13.58 -2.28 18.75
CA ALA A 45 13.57 -1.78 17.39
C ALA A 45 14.61 -0.68 17.12
N PRO A 46 14.79 0.37 17.95
CA PRO A 46 15.81 1.39 17.71
C PRO A 46 17.23 0.79 17.62
N VAL A 47 17.57 -0.12 18.53
CA VAL A 47 18.88 -0.79 18.58
C VAL A 47 19.13 -1.58 17.30
N ALA A 48 18.15 -2.37 16.87
CA ALA A 48 18.27 -3.14 15.64
C ALA A 48 18.28 -2.25 14.38
N ASP A 49 17.73 -1.03 14.41
CA ASP A 49 17.70 -0.12 13.25
C ASP A 49 19.05 0.57 13.11
N ALA A 50 19.68 0.95 14.24
CA ALA A 50 21.05 1.43 14.27
C ALA A 50 22.04 0.38 13.76
N ALA A 51 21.89 -0.89 14.18
CA ALA A 51 22.72 -1.98 13.69
C ALA A 51 22.52 -2.21 12.18
N TRP A 52 21.29 -2.14 11.69
CA TRP A 52 20.99 -2.28 10.26
C TRP A 52 21.56 -1.13 9.43
N ARG A 53 21.43 0.14 9.88
CA ARG A 53 22.01 1.30 9.18
C ARG A 53 23.53 1.18 9.03
N LYS A 54 24.23 0.74 10.08
CA LYS A 54 25.68 0.48 10.00
C LYS A 54 26.01 -0.57 8.93
N LYS A 55 25.19 -1.63 8.85
CA LYS A 55 25.34 -2.67 7.84
C LYS A 55 25.03 -2.15 6.44
N GLU A 56 23.96 -1.36 6.25
CA GLU A 56 23.60 -0.78 4.95
C GLU A 56 24.70 0.14 4.43
N VAL A 57 25.26 1.02 5.28
CA VAL A 57 26.40 1.87 4.90
C VAL A 57 27.63 1.03 4.55
N ALA A 58 27.92 -0.02 5.31
CA ALA A 58 29.02 -0.93 5.02
C ALA A 58 28.79 -1.77 3.74
N ASP A 59 27.55 -2.15 3.45
CA ASP A 59 27.18 -2.90 2.24
C ASP A 59 27.20 -1.99 1.01
N ALA A 60 26.73 -0.75 1.12
CA ALA A 60 26.82 0.28 0.08
C ALA A 60 28.28 0.65 -0.23
N ALA A 61 29.14 0.73 0.79
CA ALA A 61 30.57 0.95 0.60
C ALA A 61 31.28 -0.24 -0.09
N ARG A 62 30.67 -1.43 -0.08
CA ARG A 62 31.18 -2.65 -0.74
C ARG A 62 30.56 -2.92 -2.11
N ALA A 63 29.48 -2.22 -2.46
CA ALA A 63 28.81 -2.39 -3.73
C ALA A 63 29.56 -1.64 -4.83
N SER A 64 30.26 -2.38 -5.70
CA SER A 64 30.71 -1.82 -6.99
C SER A 64 29.50 -1.54 -7.90
N PRO A 65 29.50 -0.45 -8.68
CA PRO A 65 28.42 -0.12 -9.59
C PRO A 65 28.45 -1.07 -10.80
N LEU A 66 27.90 -2.28 -10.64
CA LEU A 66 27.64 -3.17 -11.76
C LEU A 66 26.21 -2.93 -12.26
N ILE A 67 26.18 -2.60 -13.55
CA ILE A 67 25.07 -2.13 -14.38
C ILE A 67 23.91 -3.13 -14.34
N MET A 68 22.71 -2.62 -14.03
CA MET A 68 21.44 -3.34 -14.09
C MET A 68 20.99 -3.49 -15.55
N THR A 69 21.58 -4.44 -16.27
CA THR A 69 21.12 -4.80 -17.62
C THR A 69 20.05 -5.88 -17.53
N SER A 70 18.86 -5.53 -18.06
CA SER A 70 17.82 -6.41 -18.61
C SER A 70 17.23 -7.51 -17.73
N LEU A 71 15.99 -7.28 -17.27
CA LEU A 71 14.89 -8.25 -17.34
C LEU A 71 13.55 -7.54 -17.01
N LEU A 72 13.15 -6.59 -17.86
CA LEU A 72 11.73 -6.26 -18.00
C LEU A 72 11.08 -7.36 -18.84
N SER A 73 10.72 -8.48 -18.21
CA SER A 73 9.82 -9.45 -18.83
C SER A 73 8.41 -8.85 -18.88
N ALA A 74 7.90 -8.80 -20.10
CA ALA A 74 6.64 -8.20 -20.51
C ALA A 74 5.45 -8.59 -19.61
N SER A 75 5.00 -7.64 -18.79
CA SER A 75 3.59 -7.62 -18.37
C SER A 75 2.79 -7.10 -19.55
N ARG A 76 2.03 -7.98 -20.22
CA ARG A 76 1.07 -7.59 -21.25
C ARG A 76 0.08 -6.62 -20.63
N ARG A 77 0.29 -5.33 -20.88
CA ARG A 77 -0.68 -4.27 -20.62
C ARG A 77 -1.77 -4.42 -21.68
N LEU A 78 -2.85 -5.13 -21.35
CA LEU A 78 -4.10 -4.97 -22.09
C LEU A 78 -4.60 -3.57 -21.77
N ALA A 79 -4.27 -2.62 -22.65
CA ALA A 79 -4.93 -1.34 -22.68
C ALA A 79 -6.40 -1.62 -23.00
N LEU A 80 -7.24 -1.58 -21.97
CA LEU A 80 -8.67 -1.63 -22.16
C LEU A 80 -9.05 -0.34 -22.89
N THR A 81 -9.15 -0.43 -24.21
CA THR A 81 -9.83 0.59 -25.00
C THR A 81 -11.27 0.66 -24.49
N LYS A 82 -11.80 1.87 -24.50
CA LYS A 82 -13.13 2.31 -24.06
C LYS A 82 -14.33 1.43 -24.51
N TYR A 83 -14.10 0.43 -25.35
CA TYR A 83 -15.06 -0.41 -26.07
C TYR A 83 -15.37 -1.77 -25.42
N GLU A 84 -14.57 -2.30 -24.48
CA GLU A 84 -14.86 -3.59 -23.82
C GLU A 84 -15.68 -3.50 -22.52
N PHE A 85 -16.11 -2.29 -22.12
CA PHE A 85 -16.89 -2.10 -20.89
C PHE A 85 -18.26 -2.82 -20.92
N LYS A 86 -18.74 -3.21 -22.12
CA LYS A 86 -20.01 -3.93 -22.31
C LYS A 86 -19.95 -5.41 -21.93
N LEU A 87 -18.75 -6.01 -21.81
CA LEU A 87 -18.54 -7.40 -21.33
C LEU A 87 -18.40 -7.50 -19.81
N LEU A 88 -18.34 -6.36 -19.09
CA LEU A 88 -18.08 -6.32 -17.64
C LEU A 88 -19.31 -6.55 -16.76
N THR A 89 -20.52 -6.66 -17.32
CA THR A 89 -21.76 -6.72 -16.54
C THR A 89 -21.78 -7.90 -15.53
N PHE A 90 -21.02 -8.97 -15.80
CA PHE A 90 -20.90 -10.14 -14.91
C PHE A 90 -19.49 -10.33 -14.30
N THR A 91 -18.54 -9.42 -14.55
CA THR A 91 -17.15 -9.59 -14.08
C THR A 91 -16.94 -8.89 -12.73
N LYS A 92 -16.40 -9.59 -11.74
CA LYS A 92 -16.04 -8.99 -10.44
C LYS A 92 -14.82 -8.08 -10.62
N ILE A 93 -15.01 -6.77 -10.41
CA ILE A 93 -13.91 -5.81 -10.41
C ILE A 93 -13.12 -5.95 -9.10
N ILE A 94 -11.80 -6.07 -9.21
CA ILE A 94 -10.87 -6.24 -8.09
C ILE A 94 -9.81 -5.12 -8.13
N ARG A 95 -9.67 -4.42 -7.02
CA ARG A 95 -8.66 -3.36 -6.82
C ARG A 95 -7.60 -3.78 -5.79
N GLY A 96 -8.09 -4.22 -4.64
CA GLY A 96 -7.39 -5.04 -3.67
C GLY A 96 -8.20 -6.30 -3.43
N SER A 97 -7.64 -7.24 -2.68
CA SER A 97 -8.29 -8.51 -2.38
C SER A 97 -8.92 -8.56 -0.98
N SER A 98 -8.79 -7.51 -0.16
CA SER A 98 -9.25 -7.51 1.24
C SER A 98 -10.75 -7.79 1.39
N GLY A 99 -11.59 -7.32 0.46
CA GLY A 99 -13.01 -7.66 0.42
C GLY A 99 -13.29 -8.98 -0.32
N THR A 100 -12.81 -9.09 -1.56
CA THR A 100 -13.09 -10.24 -2.43
C THR A 100 -12.60 -11.56 -1.84
N GLN A 101 -11.45 -11.56 -1.14
CA GLN A 101 -10.93 -12.78 -0.53
C GLN A 101 -11.80 -13.25 0.64
N ILE A 102 -12.46 -12.34 1.36
CA ILE A 102 -13.41 -12.72 2.41
C ILE A 102 -14.65 -13.36 1.79
N GLU A 103 -15.17 -12.79 0.70
CA GLU A 103 -16.31 -13.34 -0.04
C GLU A 103 -16.02 -14.76 -0.53
N ILE A 104 -14.85 -14.97 -1.14
CA ILE A 104 -14.44 -16.30 -1.62
C ILE A 104 -14.21 -17.27 -0.45
N LYS A 105 -13.42 -16.86 0.56
CA LYS A 105 -12.95 -17.77 1.60
C LYS A 105 -13.99 -18.10 2.66
N PHE A 106 -14.77 -17.11 3.09
CA PHE A 106 -15.68 -17.24 4.23
C PHE A 106 -17.15 -17.27 3.80
N LYS A 107 -17.49 -16.72 2.63
CA LYS A 107 -18.86 -16.76 2.09
C LYS A 107 -19.05 -17.76 0.96
N ALA A 108 -18.00 -18.54 0.65
CA ALA A 108 -17.98 -19.55 -0.42
C ALA A 108 -18.44 -19.01 -1.79
N MET A 109 -18.25 -17.71 -2.04
CA MET A 109 -18.61 -17.09 -3.32
C MET A 109 -17.65 -17.55 -4.41
N GLN A 110 -18.18 -17.86 -5.58
CA GLN A 110 -17.37 -18.15 -6.76
C GLN A 110 -17.64 -17.12 -7.85
N TYR A 111 -16.55 -16.49 -8.31
CA TYR A 111 -16.57 -15.57 -9.43
C TYR A 111 -15.97 -16.27 -10.64
N SER A 112 -16.76 -16.46 -11.70
CA SER A 112 -16.31 -17.09 -12.94
C SER A 112 -15.31 -16.23 -13.71
N ALA A 113 -15.44 -14.90 -13.60
CA ALA A 113 -14.52 -13.93 -14.17
C ALA A 113 -14.25 -12.79 -13.18
N SER A 114 -13.01 -12.33 -13.13
CA SER A 114 -12.62 -11.14 -12.37
C SER A 114 -11.61 -10.30 -13.13
N ALA A 115 -11.65 -8.98 -12.93
CA ALA A 115 -10.79 -8.02 -13.60
C ALA A 115 -10.03 -7.16 -12.58
N PHE A 116 -8.70 -7.16 -12.67
CA PHE A 116 -7.86 -6.36 -11.79
C PHE A 116 -7.65 -4.96 -12.38
N VAL A 117 -8.14 -3.93 -11.71
CA VAL A 117 -8.14 -2.54 -12.22
C VAL A 117 -7.10 -1.64 -11.55
N ARG A 118 -6.17 -2.23 -10.78
CA ARG A 118 -5.19 -1.45 -10.03
C ARG A 118 -4.28 -0.62 -10.94
N ASP A 119 -3.98 -1.05 -12.16
CA ASP A 119 -2.96 -0.39 -12.99
C ASP A 119 -3.51 0.76 -13.85
N ILE A 120 -4.80 1.08 -13.70
CA ILE A 120 -5.45 2.19 -14.42
C ILE A 120 -5.10 3.52 -13.70
N PRO A 121 -4.28 4.39 -14.31
CA PRO A 121 -3.81 5.62 -13.68
C PRO A 121 -4.93 6.66 -13.50
N GLU A 122 -5.93 6.70 -14.38
CA GLU A 122 -7.06 7.63 -14.31
C GLU A 122 -7.86 7.45 -13.03
N LEU A 123 -8.01 6.20 -12.56
CA LEU A 123 -8.72 5.89 -11.32
C LEU A 123 -7.93 6.21 -10.06
N ARG A 124 -6.66 6.64 -10.16
CA ARG A 124 -5.82 7.05 -9.02
C ARG A 124 -5.74 8.56 -8.84
N LYS A 125 -6.41 9.35 -9.69
CA LYS A 125 -6.41 10.82 -9.61
C LYS A 125 -7.32 11.32 -8.49
N PHE A 126 -6.99 12.49 -7.96
CA PHE A 126 -7.86 13.26 -7.07
C PHE A 126 -7.76 14.74 -7.47
N GLU A 127 -8.86 15.47 -7.32
CA GLU A 127 -8.95 16.88 -7.70
C GLU A 127 -9.73 17.66 -6.64
N PHE A 128 -9.19 18.82 -6.25
CA PHE A 128 -9.85 19.75 -5.34
C PHE A 128 -10.73 20.70 -6.14
N HIS A 129 -12.03 20.66 -5.89
CA HIS A 129 -13.00 21.63 -6.42
C HIS A 129 -13.38 22.64 -5.33
N ASN A 130 -14.19 23.65 -5.65
CA ASN A 130 -14.61 24.63 -4.65
C ASN A 130 -15.46 23.98 -3.54
N ASP A 131 -16.39 23.11 -3.93
CA ASP A 131 -17.40 22.56 -3.01
C ASP A 131 -17.12 21.13 -2.55
N HIS A 132 -16.27 20.38 -3.26
CA HIS A 132 -16.02 18.98 -2.97
C HIS A 132 -14.61 18.54 -3.38
N LEU A 133 -14.19 17.39 -2.84
CA LEU A 133 -12.98 16.68 -3.22
C LEU A 133 -13.38 15.47 -4.08
N GLU A 134 -12.89 15.41 -5.31
CA GLU A 134 -13.06 14.24 -6.17
C GLU A 134 -11.93 13.24 -5.96
N ILE A 135 -12.28 11.97 -5.78
CA ILE A 135 -11.35 10.90 -5.40
C ILE A 135 -11.57 9.71 -6.33
N GLY A 136 -10.53 9.35 -7.09
CA GLY A 136 -10.55 8.19 -7.95
C GLY A 136 -10.69 6.88 -7.15
N GLY A 137 -11.51 5.95 -7.67
CA GLY A 137 -11.85 4.70 -6.97
C GLY A 137 -10.70 3.74 -6.70
N ASN A 138 -9.51 3.99 -7.25
CA ASN A 138 -8.30 3.18 -7.08
C ASN A 138 -7.30 3.76 -6.06
N ILE A 139 -7.62 4.91 -5.45
CA ILE A 139 -6.83 5.49 -4.35
C ILE A 139 -6.80 4.53 -3.15
N THR A 140 -5.63 4.36 -2.53
CA THR A 140 -5.50 3.51 -1.34
C THR A 140 -6.05 4.19 -0.10
N LEU A 141 -6.44 3.44 0.93
CA LEU A 141 -6.91 4.06 2.18
C LEU A 141 -5.80 4.87 2.87
N THR A 142 -4.54 4.43 2.73
CA THR A 142 -3.36 5.15 3.22
C THR A 142 -3.17 6.47 2.51
N ASP A 143 -3.29 6.50 1.18
CA ASP A 143 -3.20 7.75 0.41
C ASP A 143 -4.39 8.66 0.70
N LEU A 144 -5.59 8.07 0.85
CA LEU A 144 -6.82 8.78 1.17
C LEU A 144 -6.70 9.53 2.50
N GLU A 145 -6.12 8.89 3.52
CA GLU A 145 -5.84 9.54 4.81
C GLU A 145 -4.95 10.78 4.63
N ALA A 146 -3.87 10.67 3.86
CA ALA A 146 -2.98 11.79 3.59
C ALA A 146 -3.66 12.89 2.76
N ILE A 147 -4.52 12.53 1.81
CA ILE A 147 -5.30 13.47 1.00
C ILE A 147 -6.34 14.17 1.86
N ALA A 148 -7.03 13.45 2.77
CA ALA A 148 -8.01 14.01 3.67
C ALA A 148 -7.39 15.06 4.59
N LEU A 149 -6.20 14.80 5.13
CA LEU A 149 -5.45 15.80 5.92
C LEU A 149 -5.10 17.06 5.11
N LYS A 150 -4.83 16.93 3.80
CA LYS A 150 -4.64 18.08 2.91
C LYS A 150 -5.96 18.80 2.64
N ALA A 151 -7.06 18.07 2.50
CA ALA A 151 -8.39 18.63 2.26
C ALA A 151 -8.85 19.49 3.43
N VAL A 152 -8.64 19.06 4.68
CA VAL A 152 -8.94 19.86 5.87
C VAL A 152 -8.18 21.19 5.87
N LYS A 153 -6.91 21.19 5.44
CA LYS A 153 -6.13 22.44 5.30
C LYS A 153 -6.63 23.34 4.17
N HIS A 154 -7.18 22.76 3.10
CA HIS A 154 -7.66 23.49 1.93
C HIS A 154 -9.05 24.12 2.16
N TYR A 155 -9.97 23.37 2.79
CA TYR A 155 -11.37 23.80 2.97
C TYR A 155 -11.66 24.39 4.36
N GLY A 156 -10.73 24.26 5.32
CA GLY A 156 -10.98 24.63 6.72
C GLY A 156 -11.62 23.49 7.52
N LEU A 157 -11.70 23.69 8.84
CA LEU A 157 -12.28 22.72 9.78
C LEU A 157 -13.81 22.64 9.68
N GLU A 158 -14.44 23.69 9.16
CA GLU A 158 -15.89 23.79 9.04
C GLU A 158 -16.26 24.28 7.64
N LYS A 159 -17.02 23.45 6.91
CA LYS A 159 -17.97 23.97 5.94
C LYS A 159 -19.28 24.14 6.71
N GLY A 160 -19.70 25.40 6.89
CA GLY A 160 -21.00 25.74 7.46
C GLY A 160 -22.16 25.18 6.65
#